data_AF-A0A435DVB9-F1
#
_entry.id   AF-A0A435DVB9-F1
#
_cell.length_a   1.000
_cell.length_b   1.000
_cell.length_c   1.000
_cell.angle_alpha   90.00
_cell.angle_beta   90.00
_cell.angle_gamma   90.00
#
_symmetry.space_group_name_H-M   'P 1'
#
loop_
_entity.id
_entity.type
_entity.pdbx_description
1 polymer ?
#
loop_
_entity_poly.entity_id
_entity_poly.type
_entity_poly.pdbx_seq_one_letter_code
_entity_poly.pdbx_strand_id
1 'polypeptide(L)'
;MISHRDNNTQRIAALDERAEALKLKRGMGIADARAMHPSIDVVEADPEADRRLLEGLADWCDRYTPLVAIDGEDGLFLDVTGCTHLFGGERAMQDEILTRFFQQGFDVRAGLASTPGAAWAAARFHGNRIVAGGEEEALLSPLPLSALRIAPETRALLESVGLRT
;
A
#
# COMPACT_ATOMS: atom_id res chain seq x y z
N MET A 1 -1.84 13.18 -12.35
CA MET A 1 -1.13 13.12 -11.03
C MET A 1 -1.86 13.91 -9.94
N ILE A 2 -1.62 13.59 -8.67
CA ILE A 2 -2.29 14.19 -7.51
C ILE A 2 -1.33 15.11 -6.75
N SER A 3 -1.78 16.31 -6.34
CA SER A 3 -1.02 17.25 -5.50
C SER A 3 -1.58 17.31 -4.07
N HIS A 4 -0.70 17.55 -3.10
CA HIS A 4 -1.10 17.93 -1.75
C HIS A 4 -0.33 19.18 -1.33
N ARG A 5 -0.88 19.87 -0.33
CA ARG A 5 -0.22 21.02 0.29
C ARG A 5 0.63 20.55 1.47
N ASP A 6 1.92 20.85 1.41
CA ASP A 6 2.86 20.69 2.51
C ASP A 6 3.39 22.08 2.89
N ASN A 7 2.95 22.57 4.05
CA ASN A 7 3.17 23.93 4.52
C ASN A 7 2.71 24.97 3.49
N ASN A 8 3.64 25.75 2.95
CA ASN A 8 3.37 26.78 1.93
C ASN A 8 3.70 26.31 0.50
N THR A 9 3.93 25.01 0.30
CA THR A 9 4.33 24.43 -1.00
C THR A 9 3.36 23.36 -1.48
N GLN A 10 3.14 23.30 -2.79
CA GLN A 10 2.38 22.24 -3.43
C GLN A 10 3.35 21.16 -3.93
N ARG A 11 3.11 19.91 -3.53
CA ARG A 11 3.97 18.76 -3.83
C ARG A 11 3.18 17.62 -4.43
N ILE A 12 3.85 16.78 -5.22
CA ILE A 12 3.28 15.56 -5.78
C ILE A 12 2.95 14.58 -4.65
N ALA A 13 1.67 14.29 -4.45
CA ALA A 13 1.16 13.29 -3.50
C ALA A 13 1.20 11.88 -4.10
N ALA A 14 0.71 11.74 -5.34
CA ALA A 14 0.64 10.46 -6.06
C ALA A 14 0.81 10.69 -7.56
N LEU A 15 1.25 9.64 -8.25
CA LEU A 15 1.50 9.64 -9.69
C LEU A 15 0.65 8.54 -10.33
N ASP A 16 0.20 8.80 -11.55
CA ASP A 16 -0.28 7.76 -12.46
C ASP A 16 0.89 7.23 -13.31
N GLU A 17 0.68 6.11 -14.00
CA GLU A 17 1.71 5.45 -14.83
C GLU A 17 2.33 6.40 -15.88
N ARG A 18 1.52 7.31 -16.43
CA ARG A 18 1.99 8.28 -17.45
C ARG A 18 2.94 9.28 -16.82
N ALA A 19 2.60 9.80 -15.64
CA ALA A 19 3.44 10.73 -14.90
C ALA A 19 4.75 10.06 -14.41
N GLU A 20 4.71 8.77 -14.04
CA GLU A 20 5.91 7.99 -13.72
C GLU A 20 6.83 7.82 -14.93
N ALA A 21 6.27 7.54 -16.11
CA ALA A 21 7.04 7.43 -17.36
C ALA A 21 7.78 8.74 -17.73
N LEU A 22 7.26 9.88 -17.27
CA LEU A 22 7.88 11.20 -17.40
C LEU A 22 8.98 11.47 -16.37
N LYS A 23 9.35 10.47 -15.55
CA LYS A 23 10.37 10.51 -14.49
C LYS A 23 10.05 11.48 -13.35
N LEU A 24 8.78 11.80 -13.16
CA LEU A 24 8.33 12.56 -11.99
C LEU A 24 8.37 11.66 -10.74
N LYS A 25 8.47 12.26 -9.56
CA LYS A 25 8.60 11.54 -8.29
C LYS A 25 7.69 12.15 -7.23
N ARG A 26 7.12 11.31 -6.36
CA ARG A 26 6.41 11.75 -5.16
C ARG A 26 7.30 12.71 -4.35
N GLY A 27 6.69 13.74 -3.77
CA GLY A 27 7.37 14.80 -3.01
C GLY A 27 8.03 15.90 -3.84
N MET A 28 8.14 15.76 -5.17
CA MET A 28 8.60 16.83 -6.07
C MET A 28 7.64 18.03 -6.03
N GLY A 29 8.16 19.24 -6.21
CA GLY A 29 7.33 20.45 -6.30
C GLY A 29 6.48 20.45 -7.57
N ILE A 30 5.21 20.88 -7.47
CA ILE A 30 4.32 20.99 -8.64
C ILE A 30 4.85 21.99 -9.67
N ALA A 31 5.52 23.06 -9.21
CA ALA A 31 6.16 24.04 -10.08
C ALA A 31 7.27 23.40 -10.93
N ASP A 32 8.13 22.58 -10.33
CA ASP A 32 9.21 21.87 -11.03
C ASP A 32 8.65 20.88 -12.05
N ALA A 33 7.62 20.12 -11.66
CA ALA A 33 6.95 19.18 -12.55
C ALA A 33 6.36 19.88 -13.80
N ARG A 34 5.71 21.03 -13.61
CA ARG A 34 5.16 21.85 -14.71
C ARG A 34 6.24 22.51 -15.57
N ALA A 35 7.39 22.86 -14.97
CA ALA A 35 8.52 23.37 -15.74
C ALA A 35 9.13 22.30 -16.66
N MET A 36 9.16 21.04 -16.19
CA MET A 36 9.61 19.90 -17.00
C MET A 36 8.57 19.51 -18.06
N HIS A 37 7.29 19.48 -17.69
CA HIS A 37 6.18 19.00 -18.52
C HIS A 37 4.96 19.92 -18.39
N PRO A 38 4.85 20.98 -19.21
CA PRO A 38 3.81 22.01 -19.06
C PRO A 38 2.37 21.52 -19.23
N SER A 39 2.17 20.42 -19.97
CA SER A 39 0.85 19.86 -20.27
C SER A 39 0.38 18.81 -19.25
N ILE A 40 1.04 18.69 -18.09
CA ILE A 40 0.67 17.68 -17.11
C ILE A 40 -0.57 18.08 -16.31
N ASP A 41 -1.54 17.16 -16.25
CA ASP A 41 -2.75 17.31 -15.46
C ASP A 41 -2.47 17.09 -13.97
N VAL A 42 -2.89 18.06 -13.16
CA VAL A 42 -2.72 18.06 -11.70
C VAL A 42 -4.08 18.21 -11.05
N VAL A 43 -4.43 17.24 -10.20
CA VAL A 43 -5.65 17.21 -9.40
C VAL A 43 -5.26 17.37 -7.93
N GLU A 44 -5.97 18.18 -7.16
CA GLU A 44 -5.74 18.32 -5.72
C GLU A 44 -6.24 17.08 -4.98
N ALA A 45 -5.48 16.62 -3.99
CA ALA A 45 -5.86 15.51 -3.14
C ALA A 45 -7.12 15.86 -2.34
N ASP A 46 -8.02 14.90 -2.21
CA ASP A 46 -9.18 14.96 -1.33
C ASP A 46 -9.10 13.78 -0.34
N PRO A 47 -8.36 13.95 0.77
CA PRO A 47 -8.15 12.87 1.74
C PRO A 47 -9.46 12.33 2.34
N GLU A 48 -10.50 13.17 2.41
CA GLU A 48 -11.81 12.77 2.91
C GLU A 48 -12.55 11.89 1.90
N ALA A 49 -12.44 12.18 0.60
CA ALA A 49 -12.95 11.30 -0.44
C ALA A 49 -12.19 9.97 -0.49
N ASP A 50 -10.86 10.01 -0.39
CA ASP A 50 -10.01 8.82 -0.34
C ASP A 50 -10.34 7.94 0.88
N ARG A 51 -10.58 8.56 2.04
CA ARG A 51 -11.02 7.86 3.26
C ARG A 51 -12.37 7.17 3.07
N ARG A 52 -13.38 7.88 2.56
CA ARG A 52 -14.71 7.30 2.31
C ARG A 52 -14.66 6.15 1.31
N LEU A 53 -13.81 6.26 0.30
CA LEU A 53 -13.56 5.17 -0.64
C LEU A 53 -12.99 3.95 0.09
N LEU A 54 -11.94 4.14 0.89
CA LEU A 54 -11.30 3.05 1.63
C LEU A 54 -12.25 2.38 2.63
N GLU A 55 -13.10 3.14 3.30
CA GLU A 55 -14.19 2.64 4.16
C GLU A 55 -15.18 1.78 3.36
N GLY A 56 -15.62 2.25 2.20
CA GLY A 56 -16.49 1.45 1.33
C GLY A 56 -15.84 0.16 0.82
N LEU A 57 -14.53 0.18 0.58
CA LEU A 57 -13.76 -1.02 0.22
C LEU A 57 -13.63 -1.99 1.41
N ALA A 58 -13.50 -1.47 2.62
CA ALA A 58 -13.49 -2.28 3.84
C ALA A 58 -14.84 -2.99 4.03
N ASP A 59 -15.95 -2.25 3.97
CA ASP A 59 -17.30 -2.81 4.05
C ASP A 59 -17.55 -3.86 2.95
N TRP A 60 -17.07 -3.62 1.74
CA TRP A 60 -17.18 -4.57 0.65
C TRP A 60 -16.41 -5.89 0.91
N CYS A 61 -15.31 -5.83 1.66
CA CYS A 61 -14.48 -6.97 2.05
C CYS A 61 -15.12 -7.88 3.10
N ASP A 62 -16.21 -7.47 3.78
CA ASP A 62 -16.93 -8.29 4.77
C ASP A 62 -17.37 -9.67 4.23
N ARG A 63 -17.49 -9.79 2.90
CA ARG A 63 -17.77 -11.06 2.20
C ARG A 63 -16.69 -12.13 2.41
N TYR A 64 -15.45 -11.75 2.71
CA TYR A 64 -14.32 -12.68 2.89
C TYR A 64 -14.11 -13.01 4.36
N THR A 65 -14.33 -12.05 5.25
CA THR A 65 -14.20 -12.18 6.70
C THR A 65 -14.95 -11.05 7.39
N PRO A 66 -15.57 -11.26 8.56
CA PRO A 66 -16.13 -10.18 9.37
C PRO A 66 -15.05 -9.34 10.09
N LEU A 67 -13.77 -9.73 9.98
CA LEU A 67 -12.64 -9.07 10.65
C LEU A 67 -11.82 -8.27 9.65
N VAL A 68 -12.35 -7.10 9.26
CA VAL A 68 -11.69 -6.16 8.35
C VAL A 68 -11.25 -4.92 9.14
N ALA A 69 -10.05 -4.43 8.85
CA ALA A 69 -9.52 -3.21 9.44
C ALA A 69 -8.85 -2.32 8.39
N ILE A 70 -9.02 -1.01 8.53
CA ILE A 70 -8.31 -0.02 7.69
C ILE A 70 -6.87 0.13 8.18
N ASP A 71 -5.93 0.13 7.23
CA ASP A 71 -4.50 0.34 7.47
C ASP A 71 -4.00 1.60 6.77
N GLY A 72 -3.92 2.71 7.52
CA GLY A 72 -3.39 3.97 7.01
C GLY A 72 -4.32 4.66 6.00
N GLU A 73 -3.75 5.10 4.88
CA GLU A 73 -4.44 5.84 3.82
C GLU A 73 -4.79 4.98 2.60
N ASP A 74 -4.16 3.81 2.45
CA ASP A 74 -4.17 3.01 1.22
C ASP A 74 -4.17 1.48 1.45
N GLY A 75 -4.49 1.03 2.67
CA GLY A 75 -4.39 -0.38 3.05
C GLY A 75 -5.62 -0.92 3.78
N LEU A 76 -5.81 -2.23 3.67
CA LEU A 76 -6.78 -3.01 4.43
C LEU A 76 -6.09 -4.26 5.00
N PHE A 77 -6.45 -4.62 6.24
CA PHE A 77 -6.15 -5.91 6.84
C PHE A 77 -7.42 -6.75 6.91
N LEU A 78 -7.30 -8.01 6.51
CA LEU A 78 -8.34 -9.01 6.60
C LEU A 78 -7.81 -10.17 7.44
N ASP A 79 -8.42 -10.44 8.59
CA ASP A 79 -8.16 -11.69 9.31
C ASP A 79 -9.02 -12.79 8.71
N VAL A 80 -8.41 -13.59 7.85
CA VAL A 80 -9.09 -14.65 7.09
C VAL A 80 -9.08 -16.00 7.82
N THR A 81 -8.69 -16.02 9.09
CA THR A 81 -8.61 -17.24 9.91
C THR A 81 -9.94 -17.96 9.91
N GLY A 82 -9.93 -19.23 9.46
CA GLY A 82 -11.14 -20.05 9.39
C GLY A 82 -12.08 -19.73 8.22
N CYS A 83 -11.82 -18.72 7.39
CA CYS A 83 -12.66 -18.36 6.25
C CYS A 83 -12.13 -18.95 4.92
N THR A 84 -10.82 -19.16 4.80
CA THR A 84 -10.14 -19.55 3.54
C THR A 84 -10.70 -20.81 2.89
N HIS A 85 -11.16 -21.78 3.68
CA HIS A 85 -11.73 -23.03 3.18
C HIS A 85 -13.03 -22.84 2.37
N LEU A 86 -13.79 -21.76 2.62
CA LEU A 86 -15.01 -21.42 1.88
C LEU A 86 -14.72 -21.01 0.42
N PHE A 87 -13.46 -20.69 0.12
CA PHE A 87 -13.00 -20.21 -1.17
C PHE A 87 -12.06 -21.20 -1.86
N GLY A 88 -11.86 -22.40 -1.30
CA GLY A 88 -10.90 -23.38 -1.84
C GLY A 88 -9.47 -23.20 -1.35
N GLY A 89 -9.27 -22.46 -0.25
CA GLY A 89 -7.97 -22.23 0.39
C GLY A 89 -7.42 -20.82 0.18
N GLU A 90 -6.29 -20.53 0.83
CA GLU A 90 -5.67 -19.19 0.86
C GLU A 90 -5.37 -18.63 -0.53
N ARG A 91 -4.82 -19.48 -1.42
CA ARG A 91 -4.49 -19.07 -2.80
C ARG A 91 -5.73 -18.66 -3.59
N ALA A 92 -6.76 -19.50 -3.56
CA ALA A 92 -7.99 -19.22 -4.30
C ALA A 92 -8.71 -17.97 -3.75
N MET A 93 -8.71 -17.78 -2.42
CA MET A 93 -9.22 -16.55 -1.81
C MET A 93 -8.42 -15.31 -2.26
N GLN A 94 -7.09 -15.35 -2.20
CA GLN A 94 -6.23 -14.24 -2.64
C GLN A 94 -6.47 -13.90 -4.11
N ASP A 95 -6.49 -14.91 -4.99
CA ASP A 95 -6.72 -14.73 -6.43
C ASP A 95 -8.10 -14.12 -6.72
N GLU A 96 -9.14 -14.55 -5.99
CA GLU A 96 -10.48 -13.98 -6.09
C GLU A 96 -10.50 -12.51 -5.65
N ILE A 97 -9.90 -12.18 -4.50
CA ILE A 97 -9.81 -10.81 -3.99
C ILE A 97 -9.17 -9.91 -5.05
N LEU A 98 -7.99 -10.28 -5.54
CA LEU A 98 -7.25 -9.52 -6.55
C LEU A 98 -8.06 -9.35 -7.83
N THR A 99 -8.69 -10.42 -8.31
CA THR A 99 -9.52 -10.39 -9.53
C THR A 99 -10.71 -9.44 -9.38
N ARG A 100 -11.40 -9.46 -8.23
CA ARG A 100 -12.58 -8.63 -8.01
C ARG A 100 -12.23 -7.16 -7.78
N PHE A 101 -11.09 -6.85 -7.16
CA PHE A 101 -10.60 -5.46 -7.07
C PHE A 101 -10.25 -4.93 -8.47
N PHE A 102 -9.56 -5.73 -9.28
CA PHE A 102 -9.25 -5.37 -10.67
C PHE A 102 -10.51 -5.10 -11.50
N GLN A 103 -11.55 -5.94 -11.37
CA GLN A 103 -12.84 -5.75 -12.05
C GLN A 103 -13.58 -4.47 -11.61
N GLN A 104 -13.32 -3.97 -10.40
CA GLN A 104 -13.85 -2.69 -9.91
C GLN A 104 -13.00 -1.49 -10.32
N GLY A 105 -11.88 -1.71 -11.01
CA GLY A 105 -10.97 -0.66 -11.48
C GLY A 105 -9.84 -0.32 -10.51
N PHE A 106 -9.57 -1.17 -9.50
CA PHE A 106 -8.47 -0.97 -8.57
C PHE A 106 -7.27 -1.85 -8.92
N ASP A 107 -6.08 -1.26 -8.93
CA ASP A 107 -4.82 -2.00 -8.90
C ASP A 107 -4.38 -2.14 -7.44
N VAL A 108 -4.30 -3.38 -6.95
CA VAL A 108 -4.03 -3.69 -5.55
C VAL A 108 -2.96 -4.77 -5.43
N ARG A 109 -2.27 -4.79 -4.29
CA ARG A 109 -1.31 -5.83 -3.92
C ARG A 109 -1.79 -6.57 -2.68
N ALA A 110 -1.64 -7.89 -2.65
CA ALA A 110 -2.09 -8.71 -1.53
C ALA A 110 -0.95 -9.54 -0.92
N GLY A 111 -0.80 -9.45 0.39
CA GLY A 111 0.10 -10.29 1.17
C GLY A 111 -0.71 -11.11 2.17
N LEU A 112 -0.46 -12.42 2.24
CA LEU A 112 -1.07 -13.32 3.23
C LEU A 112 0.04 -14.00 4.01
N ALA A 113 -0.04 -13.97 5.34
CA ALA A 113 0.93 -14.59 6.23
C ALA A 113 0.30 -14.88 7.60
N SER A 114 1.00 -15.64 8.43
CA SER A 114 0.56 -15.97 9.80
C SER A 114 0.56 -14.78 10.77
N THR A 115 1.14 -13.64 10.38
CA THR A 115 1.17 -12.42 11.20
C THR A 115 0.84 -11.17 10.37
N PRO A 116 0.21 -10.14 10.97
CA PRO A 116 -0.09 -8.89 10.27
C PRO A 116 1.14 -8.19 9.70
N GLY A 117 2.26 -8.21 10.43
CA GLY A 117 3.52 -7.59 9.98
C GLY A 117 4.08 -8.26 8.73
N ALA A 118 4.13 -9.60 8.69
CA ALA A 118 4.60 -10.34 7.52
C ALA A 118 3.64 -10.19 6.33
N ALA A 119 2.32 -10.20 6.57
CA ALA A 119 1.32 -10.00 5.51
C ALA A 119 1.45 -8.61 4.87
N TRP A 120 1.59 -7.57 5.69
CA TRP A 120 1.81 -6.21 5.20
C TRP A 120 3.14 -6.08 4.44
N ALA A 121 4.22 -6.64 4.98
CA ALA A 121 5.52 -6.61 4.35
C ALA A 121 5.51 -7.32 2.99
N ALA A 122 4.85 -8.48 2.90
CA ALA A 122 4.64 -9.20 1.65
C ALA A 122 3.92 -8.31 0.61
N ALA A 123 2.79 -7.70 0.99
CA ALA A 123 2.01 -6.85 0.09
C ALA A 123 2.79 -5.64 -0.45
N ARG A 124 3.57 -4.98 0.42
CA ARG A 124 4.27 -3.73 0.09
C ARG A 124 5.61 -3.93 -0.61
N PHE A 125 6.36 -4.97 -0.26
CA PHE A 125 7.73 -5.17 -0.73
C PHE A 125 7.89 -6.35 -1.71
N HIS A 126 6.97 -7.32 -1.72
CA HIS A 126 7.05 -8.50 -2.56
C HIS A 126 5.84 -8.71 -3.49
N GLY A 127 4.84 -7.82 -3.43
CA GLY A 127 3.65 -7.88 -4.27
C GLY A 127 2.67 -8.96 -3.82
N ASN A 128 2.04 -9.63 -4.80
CA ASN A 128 1.04 -10.67 -4.55
C ASN A 128 1.70 -11.94 -4.03
N ARG A 129 1.70 -12.16 -2.72
CA ARG A 129 2.43 -13.27 -2.09
C ARG A 129 1.69 -13.88 -0.91
N ILE A 130 1.79 -15.20 -0.81
CA ILE A 130 1.41 -15.99 0.36
C ILE A 130 2.71 -16.48 1.01
N VAL A 131 2.82 -16.28 2.31
CA VAL A 131 3.98 -16.64 3.13
C VAL A 131 3.54 -17.77 4.04
N ALA A 132 4.09 -18.96 3.83
CA ALA A 132 3.78 -20.10 4.66
C ALA A 132 4.36 -19.92 6.08
N GLY A 133 3.73 -20.55 7.07
CA GLY A 133 4.25 -20.55 8.43
C GLY A 133 5.68 -21.09 8.50
N GLY A 134 6.58 -20.33 9.11
CA GLY A 134 8.01 -20.62 9.19
C GLY A 134 8.86 -19.94 8.10
N GLU A 135 8.24 -19.34 7.08
CA GLU A 135 8.97 -18.59 6.03
C GLU A 135 9.03 -17.07 6.32
N GLU A 136 8.45 -16.60 7.42
CA GLU A 136 8.38 -15.17 7.73
C GLU A 136 9.76 -14.55 7.95
N GLU A 137 10.71 -15.26 8.59
CA GLU A 137 12.06 -14.75 8.78
C GLU A 137 12.75 -14.51 7.44
N ALA A 138 12.72 -15.49 6.53
CA ALA A 138 13.32 -15.37 5.21
C ALA A 138 12.72 -14.23 4.37
N LEU A 139 11.42 -13.95 4.55
CA LEU A 139 10.74 -12.81 3.94
C LEU A 139 11.20 -11.48 4.55
N LEU A 140 11.29 -11.41 5.88
CA LEU A 140 11.48 -10.15 6.62
C LEU A 140 12.94 -9.72 6.71
N SER A 141 13.89 -10.65 6.88
CA SER A 141 15.32 -10.35 7.06
C SER A 141 15.95 -9.43 6.00
N PRO A 142 15.63 -9.52 4.70
CA PRO A 142 16.24 -8.64 3.69
C PRO A 142 15.56 -7.27 3.57
N LEU A 143 14.46 -7.01 4.28
CA LEU A 143 13.67 -5.81 4.08
C LEU A 143 14.27 -4.58 4.77
N PRO A 144 14.12 -3.38 4.18
CA PRO A 144 14.61 -2.16 4.80
C PRO A 144 13.86 -1.85 6.11
N LEU A 145 14.46 -1.03 6.98
CA LEU A 145 13.83 -0.58 8.23
C LEU A 145 12.45 0.10 8.05
N SER A 146 12.14 0.62 6.86
CA SER A 146 10.78 1.10 6.55
C SER A 146 9.71 0.00 6.64
N ALA A 147 10.10 -1.27 6.53
CA ALA A 147 9.21 -2.40 6.67
C ALA A 147 8.77 -2.63 8.13
N LEU A 148 9.49 -2.07 9.11
CA LEU A 148 9.16 -2.17 10.54
C LEU A 148 8.00 -1.27 10.96
N ARG A 149 7.52 -0.38 10.07
CA ARG A 149 6.40 0.55 10.34
C ARG A 149 6.61 1.43 11.59
N ILE A 150 7.87 1.74 11.87
CA ILE A 150 8.30 2.63 12.96
C ILE A 150 8.25 4.09 12.54
N ALA A 151 8.22 4.98 13.53
CA ALA A 151 8.23 6.42 13.30
C ALA A 151 9.47 6.85 12.49
N PRO A 152 9.35 7.84 11.58
CA PRO A 152 10.47 8.32 10.76
C PRO A 152 11.71 8.71 11.57
N GLU A 153 11.52 9.28 12.76
CA GLU A 153 12.59 9.71 13.65
C GLU A 153 13.33 8.51 14.24
N THR A 154 12.60 7.47 14.66
CA THR A 154 13.19 6.21 15.12
C THR A 154 13.94 5.51 14.00
N ARG A 155 13.37 5.49 12.78
CA ARG A 155 14.06 4.93 11.62
C ARG A 155 15.36 5.65 11.33
N ALA A 156 15.34 6.99 11.30
CA ALA A 156 16.54 7.80 11.06
C ALA A 156 17.63 7.56 12.14
N LEU A 157 17.23 7.38 13.39
CA LEU A 157 18.15 7.04 14.48
C LEU A 157 18.80 5.66 14.26
N LEU A 158 18.02 4.63 13.92
CA LEU A 158 18.53 3.29 13.64
C LEU A 158 19.49 3.29 12.44
N GLU A 159 19.13 4.02 11.37
CA GLU A 159 20.00 4.23 10.21
C GLU A 159 21.32 4.93 10.59
N SER A 160 21.26 5.93 11.49
CA SER A 160 22.45 6.67 11.93
C SER A 160 23.45 5.81 12.72
N VAL A 161 22.99 4.73 13.37
CA VAL A 161 23.85 3.77 14.08
C VAL A 161 24.24 2.57 13.21
N GLY A 162 23.89 2.58 11.92
CA GLY A 162 24.32 1.59 10.93
C GLY A 162 23.37 0.41 10.72
N LEU A 163 22.19 0.42 11.34
CA LEU A 163 21.16 -0.59 11.09
C LEU A 163 20.45 -0.27 9.77
N ARG A 164 20.20 -1.29 8.95
CA ARG A 164 19.65 -1.12 7.58
C ARG A 164 18.46 -2.03 7.28
N THR A 165 18.34 -3.11 8.02
CA THR A 165 17.32 -4.16 7.91
C THR A 165 16.96 -4.62 9.31
#